data_AF-A0A7W7LD15-F1
#
_entry.id   AF-A0A7W7LD15-F1
#
_cell.length_a   1.000
_cell.length_b   1.000
_cell.length_c   1.000
_cell.angle_alpha   90.00
_cell.angle_beta   90.00
_cell.angle_gamma   90.00
#
_symmetry.space_group_name_H-M   'P 1'
#
loop_
_entity.id
_entity.type
_entity.pdbx_description
1 polymer ?
#
loop_
_entity_poly.entity_id
_entity_poly.type
_entity_poly.pdbx_seq_one_letter_code
_entity_poly.pdbx_strand_id
1 'polypeptide(L)'
;MHRRLLRNVLHSVIAMLFACTGSVLISPAAHAAAACAGDSNAQGLASRPASGSLVSVTRADGRVEQFQQFYDNSSMSGLPFVWHRAQDVAGGSYGDWERVSAVPAGPKLYQVVAAENSIGGLEAFIPSYGRFCHTVLPEPDGQWGPAEDFGLQPAPYHGGIVLFKERDGRLHAFASSGSPYTSMDVRSQYSSSDGHWADVRWMGKVPEADVGLSSPTSVTQLADGRLHIVAREWNRDRYWQTTERDRFLSWEPWQLCANAACT
;
A
#
# COMPACT_ATOMS: atom_id res chain seq x y z
N MET A 1 -77.51 8.03 48.58
CA MET A 1 -76.12 8.16 49.08
C MET A 1 -75.28 7.07 48.41
N HIS A 2 -74.72 7.35 47.24
CA HIS A 2 -73.29 7.72 47.05
C HIS A 2 -72.31 6.59 47.36
N ARG A 3 -71.89 5.85 46.32
CA ARG A 3 -70.51 5.88 45.79
C ARG A 3 -70.45 5.18 44.42
N ARG A 4 -70.04 5.96 43.41
CA ARG A 4 -69.81 5.55 42.02
C ARG A 4 -68.50 4.76 41.92
N LEU A 5 -68.55 3.60 41.25
CA LEU A 5 -67.38 2.91 40.71
C LEU A 5 -67.00 3.60 39.38
N LEU A 6 -65.83 4.22 39.32
CA LEU A 6 -65.21 4.70 38.08
C LEU A 6 -64.42 3.54 37.45
N ARG A 7 -64.95 3.03 36.34
CA ARG A 7 -64.23 2.21 35.36
C ARG A 7 -63.19 3.09 34.68
N ASN A 8 -61.90 2.80 34.86
CA ASN A 8 -60.87 3.31 33.98
C ASN A 8 -60.59 2.29 32.88
N VAL A 9 -60.74 2.76 31.65
CA VAL A 9 -60.57 2.07 30.38
C VAL A 9 -59.08 1.82 30.13
N LEU A 10 -58.69 0.56 30.01
CA LEU A 10 -57.38 0.17 29.44
C LEU A 10 -57.31 0.67 28.00
N HIS A 11 -56.41 1.60 27.71
CA HIS A 11 -55.96 1.86 26.35
C HIS A 11 -54.77 0.93 26.08
N SER A 12 -55.00 -0.10 25.28
CA SER A 12 -53.94 -0.92 24.69
C SER A 12 -53.21 -0.07 23.64
N VAL A 13 -52.02 0.41 23.98
CA VAL A 13 -51.07 0.95 23.00
C VAL A 13 -50.36 -0.25 22.38
N ILE A 14 -50.65 -0.53 21.12
CA ILE A 14 -49.89 -1.45 20.28
C ILE A 14 -48.50 -0.81 20.06
N ALA A 15 -47.48 -1.34 20.74
CA ALA A 15 -46.11 -1.03 20.43
C ALA A 15 -45.74 -1.71 19.11
N MET A 16 -45.81 -0.96 18.00
CA MET A 16 -45.21 -1.36 16.73
C MET A 16 -43.68 -1.33 16.90
N LEU A 17 -43.10 -2.51 17.08
CA LEU A 17 -41.67 -2.75 16.91
C LEU A 17 -41.31 -2.49 15.44
N PHE A 18 -40.86 -1.27 15.14
CA PHE A 18 -40.07 -1.04 13.95
C PHE A 18 -38.74 -1.77 14.13
N ALA A 19 -38.59 -2.89 13.43
CA ALA A 19 -37.28 -3.47 13.18
C ALA A 19 -36.48 -2.45 12.37
N CYS A 20 -35.72 -1.59 13.04
CA CYS A 20 -34.60 -0.92 12.42
C CYS A 20 -33.62 -2.02 11.99
N THR A 21 -33.67 -2.40 10.72
CA THR A 21 -32.53 -3.03 10.05
C THR A 21 -31.40 -2.00 10.11
N GLY A 22 -30.65 -2.04 11.20
CA GLY A 22 -29.43 -1.29 11.36
C GLY A 22 -28.49 -1.75 10.28
N SER A 23 -28.44 -1.00 9.18
CA SER A 23 -27.25 -0.97 8.34
C SER A 23 -26.14 -0.52 9.27
N VAL A 24 -25.36 -1.47 9.78
CA VAL A 24 -24.10 -1.18 10.46
C VAL A 24 -23.29 -0.44 9.41
N LEU A 25 -23.23 0.88 9.52
CA LEU A 25 -22.26 1.68 8.81
C LEU A 25 -20.92 1.29 9.42
N ILE A 26 -20.33 0.23 8.87
CA ILE A 26 -18.95 -0.14 9.16
C ILE A 26 -18.15 1.09 8.75
N SER A 27 -17.61 1.80 9.75
CA SER A 27 -16.83 3.00 9.50
C SER A 27 -15.71 2.68 8.50
N PRO A 28 -15.34 3.59 7.59
CA PRO A 28 -14.22 3.37 6.66
C PRO A 28 -12.93 2.93 7.38
N ALA A 29 -12.75 3.39 8.62
CA ALA A 29 -11.66 2.99 9.51
C ALA A 29 -11.65 1.49 9.88
N ALA A 30 -12.82 0.85 10.02
CA ALA A 30 -12.91 -0.58 10.31
C ALA A 30 -12.58 -1.47 9.10
N HIS A 31 -12.81 -0.98 7.87
CA HIS A 31 -12.33 -1.65 6.65
C HIS A 31 -10.82 -1.45 6.43
N ALA A 32 -10.27 -0.29 6.80
CA ALA A 32 -8.82 -0.05 6.77
C ALA A 32 -8.07 -0.97 7.75
N ALA A 33 -8.60 -1.16 8.96
CA ALA A 33 -8.05 -2.09 9.96
C ALA A 33 -8.12 -3.57 9.51
N ALA A 34 -9.08 -3.94 8.66
CA ALA A 34 -9.20 -5.31 8.14
C ALA A 34 -8.19 -5.62 7.02
N ALA A 35 -7.77 -4.62 6.23
CA ALA A 35 -6.88 -4.86 5.09
C ALA A 35 -5.46 -5.24 5.50
N CYS A 36 -4.99 -4.75 6.66
CA CYS A 36 -3.68 -5.11 7.22
C CYS A 36 -3.80 -6.03 8.44
N ALA A 37 -4.91 -6.75 8.56
CA ALA A 37 -5.06 -7.76 9.58
C ALA A 37 -4.13 -8.95 9.31
N GLY A 38 -3.42 -9.37 10.36
CA GLY A 38 -2.61 -10.58 10.28
C GLY A 38 -3.46 -11.85 10.29
N ASP A 39 -2.93 -12.94 9.71
CA ASP A 39 -3.49 -14.28 9.90
C ASP A 39 -3.02 -14.85 11.24
N SER A 40 -3.90 -14.85 12.24
CA SER A 40 -3.61 -15.36 13.59
C SER A 40 -3.31 -16.86 13.62
N ASN A 41 -3.64 -17.61 12.57
CA ASN A 41 -3.37 -19.05 12.48
C ASN A 41 -1.99 -19.35 11.86
N ALA A 42 -1.40 -18.38 11.16
CA ALA A 42 -0.10 -18.57 10.51
C ALA A 42 1.01 -18.61 11.57
N GLN A 43 1.62 -19.79 11.74
CA GLN A 43 2.68 -20.05 12.71
C GLN A 43 4.02 -19.41 12.35
N GLY A 44 4.16 -18.86 11.15
CA GLY A 44 5.40 -18.25 10.66
C GLY A 44 6.35 -19.33 10.17
N LEU A 45 5.92 -20.12 9.18
CA LEU A 45 6.76 -21.14 8.55
C LEU A 45 7.09 -20.75 7.10
N ALA A 46 8.36 -20.55 6.78
CA ALA A 46 8.84 -20.31 5.41
C ALA A 46 8.84 -21.62 4.60
N SER A 47 7.66 -22.21 4.38
CA SER A 47 7.53 -23.60 3.92
C SER A 47 7.84 -23.77 2.43
N ARG A 48 7.22 -22.94 1.58
CA ARG A 48 7.38 -23.03 0.12
C ARG A 48 7.51 -21.64 -0.49
N PRO A 49 8.57 -21.32 -1.23
CA PRO A 49 8.71 -20.02 -1.87
C PRO A 49 7.67 -19.85 -2.99
N ALA A 50 7.14 -18.63 -3.11
CA ALA A 50 6.36 -18.20 -4.28
C ALA A 50 7.34 -17.85 -5.41
N SER A 51 7.27 -18.59 -6.51
CA SER A 51 8.17 -18.44 -7.66
C SER A 51 8.19 -17.00 -8.17
N GLY A 52 9.39 -16.48 -8.46
CA GLY A 52 9.57 -15.15 -9.06
C GLY A 52 9.35 -13.96 -8.12
N SER A 53 9.24 -14.17 -6.81
CA SER A 53 9.04 -13.08 -5.83
C SER A 53 10.30 -12.69 -5.04
N LEU A 54 11.46 -13.31 -5.32
CA LEU A 54 12.73 -12.89 -4.73
C LEU A 54 13.09 -11.49 -5.23
N VAL A 55 13.28 -10.55 -4.32
CA VAL A 55 13.84 -9.24 -4.60
C VAL A 55 15.04 -8.99 -3.70
N SER A 56 15.98 -8.18 -4.18
CA SER A 56 17.18 -7.82 -3.44
C SER A 56 17.28 -6.32 -3.28
N VAL A 57 17.67 -5.86 -2.09
CA VAL A 57 17.89 -4.45 -1.77
C VAL A 57 19.34 -4.28 -1.36
N THR A 58 20.10 -3.49 -2.13
CA THR A 58 21.47 -3.14 -1.76
C THR A 58 21.46 -2.03 -0.72
N ARG A 59 22.18 -2.24 0.38
CA ARG A 59 22.39 -1.29 1.46
C ARG A 59 23.50 -0.30 1.14
N ALA A 60 23.47 0.84 1.82
CA ALA A 60 24.55 1.84 1.76
C ALA A 60 25.92 1.28 2.20
N ASP A 61 25.94 0.31 3.11
CA ASP A 61 27.17 -0.37 3.55
C ASP A 61 27.65 -1.49 2.62
N GLY A 62 26.95 -1.72 1.50
CA GLY A 62 27.27 -2.74 0.51
C GLY A 62 26.73 -4.13 0.81
N ARG A 63 26.08 -4.36 1.96
CA ARG A 63 25.30 -5.59 2.21
C ARG A 63 24.09 -5.65 1.30
N VAL A 64 23.59 -6.85 1.07
CA VAL A 64 22.36 -7.11 0.32
C VAL A 64 21.33 -7.74 1.24
N GLU A 65 20.14 -7.16 1.25
CA GLU A 65 18.95 -7.73 1.87
C GLU A 65 18.16 -8.51 0.83
N GLN A 66 17.55 -9.60 1.24
CA GLN A 66 16.65 -10.36 0.38
C GLN A 66 15.27 -10.42 0.97
N PHE A 67 14.29 -10.23 0.11
CA PHE A 67 12.89 -10.44 0.43
C PHE A 67 12.28 -11.46 -0.51
N GLN A 68 11.41 -12.31 0.02
CA GLN A 68 10.81 -13.41 -0.73
C GLN A 68 9.44 -13.71 -0.12
N GLN A 69 8.47 -14.04 -0.97
CA GLN A 69 7.20 -14.56 -0.47
C GLN A 69 7.31 -16.07 -0.20
N PHE A 70 6.84 -16.52 0.96
CA PHE A 70 6.68 -17.93 1.27
C PHE A 70 5.26 -18.23 1.70
N TYR A 71 4.75 -19.38 1.28
CA TYR A 71 3.53 -19.96 1.83
C TYR A 71 3.82 -20.53 3.21
N ASP A 72 2.90 -20.27 4.13
CA ASP A 72 2.81 -20.92 5.42
C ASP A 72 1.68 -21.96 5.37
N ASN A 73 2.02 -23.24 5.47
CA ASN A 73 1.04 -24.33 5.38
C ASN A 73 0.07 -24.38 6.58
N SER A 74 0.34 -23.65 7.66
CA SER A 74 -0.59 -23.48 8.78
C SER A 74 -1.61 -22.36 8.55
N SER A 75 -1.40 -21.49 7.55
CA SER A 75 -2.33 -20.41 7.21
C SER A 75 -3.62 -20.96 6.61
N MET A 76 -4.76 -20.41 7.06
CA MET A 76 -6.06 -20.71 6.46
C MET A 76 -6.36 -19.88 5.21
N SER A 77 -5.62 -18.78 5.00
CA SER A 77 -5.82 -17.90 3.84
C SER A 77 -5.34 -18.52 2.53
N GLY A 78 -4.39 -19.47 2.59
CA GLY A 78 -3.70 -20.01 1.42
C GLY A 78 -2.83 -18.99 0.67
N LEU A 79 -2.61 -17.81 1.26
CA LEU A 79 -1.79 -16.74 0.70
C LEU A 79 -0.36 -16.80 1.27
N PRO A 80 0.64 -16.35 0.51
CA PRO A 80 2.00 -16.25 1.02
C PRO A 80 2.18 -15.05 1.97
N PHE A 81 3.29 -15.04 2.70
CA PHE A 81 3.73 -13.95 3.57
C PHE A 81 5.06 -13.42 3.05
N VAL A 82 5.40 -12.16 3.35
CA VAL A 82 6.72 -11.60 3.01
C VAL A 82 7.73 -11.98 4.09
N TRP A 83 8.88 -12.47 3.66
CA TRP A 83 10.02 -12.84 4.49
C TRP A 83 11.25 -12.04 4.10
N HIS A 84 12.13 -11.84 5.06
CA HIS A 84 13.37 -11.08 4.95
C HIS A 84 14.55 -11.93 5.43
N ARG A 85 15.72 -11.73 4.84
CA ARG A 85 17.01 -12.16 5.40
C ARG A 85 18.11 -11.21 4.96
N ALA A 86 19.12 -11.08 5.80
CA ALA A 86 20.24 -10.19 5.58
C ALA A 86 21.53 -10.94 5.26
N GLN A 87 22.42 -10.29 4.51
CA GLN A 87 23.82 -10.68 4.52
C GLN A 87 24.48 -10.33 5.86
N ASP A 88 25.34 -11.21 6.36
CA ASP A 88 26.09 -10.97 7.60
C ASP A 88 27.14 -9.86 7.39
N VAL A 89 27.78 -9.87 6.22
CA VAL A 89 28.76 -8.88 5.75
C VAL A 89 28.62 -8.70 4.23
N ALA A 90 29.11 -7.60 3.68
CA ALA A 90 29.02 -7.33 2.24
C ALA A 90 29.64 -8.47 1.42
N GLY A 91 28.85 -9.08 0.54
CA GLY A 91 29.27 -10.23 -0.27
C GLY A 91 29.38 -11.57 0.48
N GLY A 92 29.00 -11.61 1.75
CA GLY A 92 29.05 -12.79 2.61
C GLY A 92 27.83 -13.71 2.51
N SER A 93 27.75 -14.63 3.48
CA SER A 93 26.59 -15.48 3.72
C SER A 93 25.36 -14.67 4.10
N TYR A 94 24.20 -15.31 3.93
CA TYR A 94 22.93 -14.80 4.44
C TYR A 94 22.57 -15.52 5.73
N GLY A 95 21.97 -14.80 6.65
CA GLY A 95 21.28 -15.36 7.80
C GLY A 95 20.00 -16.11 7.44
N ASP A 96 19.32 -16.57 8.47
CA ASP A 96 18.04 -17.27 8.35
C ASP A 96 16.92 -16.32 7.86
N TRP A 97 15.88 -16.92 7.27
CA TRP A 97 14.67 -16.18 6.91
C TRP A 97 13.84 -15.85 8.15
N GLU A 98 13.44 -14.59 8.27
CA GLU A 98 12.49 -14.10 9.26
C GLU A 98 11.22 -13.55 8.60
N ARG A 99 10.08 -13.68 9.28
CA ARG A 99 8.81 -13.21 8.75
C ARG A 99 8.68 -11.70 9.00
N VAL A 100 8.51 -10.93 7.93
CA VAL A 100 8.39 -9.46 7.99
C VAL A 100 7.11 -9.04 8.72
N SER A 101 5.99 -9.70 8.44
CA SER A 101 4.75 -9.49 9.19
C SER A 101 3.81 -10.68 9.10
N ALA A 102 2.78 -10.69 9.96
CA ALA A 102 1.70 -11.68 9.89
C ALA A 102 0.65 -11.37 8.82
N VAL A 103 0.81 -10.30 8.01
CA VAL A 103 -0.14 -9.93 6.97
C VAL A 103 0.10 -10.79 5.72
N PRO A 104 -0.91 -11.53 5.23
CA PRO A 104 -0.78 -12.28 3.99
C PRO A 104 -0.70 -11.33 2.77
N ALA A 105 0.13 -11.68 1.79
CA ALA A 105 0.26 -10.98 0.53
C ALA A 105 -0.70 -11.55 -0.53
N GLY A 106 -1.43 -10.68 -1.25
CA GLY A 106 -2.42 -11.06 -2.27
C GLY A 106 -3.87 -10.85 -1.83
N PRO A 107 -4.86 -11.51 -2.47
CA PRO A 107 -4.73 -12.31 -3.69
C PRO A 107 -4.64 -11.47 -4.97
N LYS A 108 -4.84 -10.15 -4.89
CA LYS A 108 -4.95 -9.28 -6.08
C LYS A 108 -3.61 -8.98 -6.74
N LEU A 109 -2.53 -9.00 -5.96
CA LEU A 109 -1.18 -8.70 -6.40
C LEU A 109 -0.19 -9.45 -5.49
N TYR A 110 0.88 -9.99 -6.05
CA TYR A 110 1.92 -10.74 -5.33
C TYR A 110 3.30 -10.08 -5.45
N GLN A 111 3.32 -8.76 -5.65
CA GLN A 111 4.57 -8.00 -5.72
C GLN A 111 5.23 -7.92 -4.34
N VAL A 112 6.56 -8.05 -4.30
CA VAL A 112 7.37 -7.69 -3.12
C VAL A 112 8.03 -6.36 -3.42
N VAL A 113 7.89 -5.39 -2.54
CA VAL A 113 8.49 -4.06 -2.69
C VAL A 113 9.16 -3.70 -1.38
N ALA A 114 10.45 -3.41 -1.45
CA ALA A 114 11.25 -2.99 -0.30
C ALA A 114 12.37 -2.05 -0.74
N ALA A 115 12.81 -1.18 0.18
CA ALA A 115 13.93 -0.27 -0.05
C ALA A 115 14.55 0.18 1.27
N GLU A 116 15.83 0.51 1.25
CA GLU A 116 16.47 1.26 2.34
C GLU A 116 16.11 2.74 2.24
N ASN A 117 15.62 3.33 3.32
CA ASN A 117 15.29 4.74 3.43
C ASN A 117 16.54 5.62 3.67
N SER A 118 16.37 6.93 3.78
CA SER A 118 17.47 7.89 3.96
C SER A 118 18.20 7.78 5.30
N ILE A 119 17.61 7.11 6.29
CA ILE A 119 18.18 6.94 7.64
C ILE A 119 18.72 5.54 7.90
N GLY A 120 18.74 4.67 6.88
CA GLY A 120 19.28 3.31 6.96
C GLY A 120 18.28 2.22 7.37
N GLY A 121 17.04 2.58 7.68
CA GLY A 121 15.96 1.61 7.92
C GLY A 121 15.47 0.97 6.61
N LEU A 122 14.94 -0.25 6.69
CA LEU A 122 14.23 -0.86 5.55
C LEU A 122 12.75 -0.58 5.64
N GLU A 123 12.19 -0.15 4.53
CA GLU A 123 10.76 -0.12 4.29
C GLU A 123 10.36 -1.38 3.54
N ALA A 124 9.28 -2.04 3.96
CA ALA A 124 8.66 -3.14 3.24
C ALA A 124 7.16 -2.88 3.02
N PHE A 125 6.70 -3.17 1.80
CA PHE A 125 5.30 -2.99 1.39
C PHE A 125 4.69 -4.32 0.98
N ILE A 126 3.55 -4.63 1.58
CA ILE A 126 2.86 -5.91 1.45
C ILE A 126 1.53 -5.66 0.74
N PRO A 127 1.33 -6.14 -0.49
CA PRO A 127 0.05 -5.99 -1.16
C PRO A 127 -0.98 -6.87 -0.47
N SER A 128 -2.06 -6.28 0.04
CA SER A 128 -3.12 -7.00 0.75
C SER A 128 -4.49 -6.55 0.27
N TYR A 129 -5.24 -7.47 -0.34
CA TYR A 129 -6.61 -7.28 -0.83
C TYR A 129 -6.85 -6.00 -1.66
N GLY A 130 -5.85 -5.59 -2.46
CA GLY A 130 -5.93 -4.40 -3.33
C GLY A 130 -5.51 -3.09 -2.66
N ARG A 131 -4.92 -3.16 -1.47
CA ARG A 131 -4.22 -2.06 -0.78
C ARG A 131 -2.79 -2.47 -0.50
N PHE A 132 -2.02 -1.60 0.12
CA PHE A 132 -0.69 -1.91 0.63
C PHE A 132 -0.60 -1.66 2.11
N CYS A 133 -0.06 -2.66 2.81
CA CYS A 133 0.40 -2.50 4.18
C CYS A 133 1.88 -2.15 4.16
N HIS A 134 2.33 -1.39 5.14
CA HIS A 134 3.70 -0.91 5.27
C HIS A 134 4.23 -1.25 6.67
N THR A 135 5.48 -1.71 6.72
CA THR A 135 6.24 -1.88 7.95
C THR A 135 7.68 -1.45 7.72
N VAL A 136 8.38 -1.16 8.80
CA VAL A 136 9.76 -0.70 8.82
C VAL A 136 10.61 -1.60 9.72
N LEU A 137 11.83 -1.92 9.28
CA LEU A 137 12.91 -2.41 10.13
C LEU A 137 13.86 -1.23 10.39
N PRO A 138 13.80 -0.60 11.58
CA PRO A 138 14.54 0.65 11.83
C PRO A 138 16.06 0.48 11.78
N GLU A 139 16.56 -0.69 12.19
CA GLU A 139 17.98 -1.02 12.28
C GLU A 139 18.21 -2.46 11.79
N PRO A 140 19.35 -2.79 11.16
CA PRO A 140 19.59 -4.10 10.53
C PRO A 140 19.37 -5.32 11.42
N ASP A 141 19.66 -5.20 12.72
CA ASP A 141 19.50 -6.28 13.71
C ASP A 141 18.29 -6.05 14.65
N GLY A 142 17.42 -5.10 14.28
CA GLY A 142 16.23 -4.74 15.03
C GLY A 142 15.07 -5.71 14.81
N GLN A 143 13.87 -5.26 15.15
CA GLN A 143 12.64 -5.99 14.84
C GLN A 143 11.79 -5.18 13.87
N TRP A 144 11.09 -5.88 12.99
CA TRP A 144 10.05 -5.29 12.16
C TRP A 144 8.95 -4.68 13.02
N GLY A 145 8.55 -3.46 12.69
CA GLY A 145 7.39 -2.82 13.28
C GLY A 145 6.07 -3.50 12.91
N PRO A 146 4.94 -3.07 13.52
CA PRO A 146 3.62 -3.49 13.06
C PRO A 146 3.40 -3.11 11.60
N ALA A 147 2.67 -3.95 10.86
CA ALA A 147 2.25 -3.62 9.51
C ALA A 147 0.95 -2.81 9.55
N GLU A 148 0.96 -1.63 8.94
CA GLU A 148 -0.13 -0.67 8.97
C GLU A 148 -0.61 -0.30 7.56
N ASP A 149 -1.82 0.24 7.43
CA ASP A 149 -2.34 0.68 6.12
C ASP A 149 -1.50 1.84 5.57
N PHE A 150 -0.86 1.62 4.42
CA PHE A 150 -0.05 2.63 3.76
C PHE A 150 -0.90 3.65 2.98
N GLY A 151 -2.20 3.43 2.82
CA GLY A 151 -3.14 4.39 2.22
C GLY A 151 -3.09 4.48 0.70
N LEU A 152 -2.09 3.89 0.02
CA LEU A 152 -2.10 3.73 -1.44
C LEU A 152 -3.01 2.56 -1.84
N GLN A 153 -3.97 2.83 -2.71
CA GLN A 153 -4.98 1.88 -3.17
C GLN A 153 -5.05 1.88 -4.71
N PRO A 154 -4.22 1.07 -5.39
CA PRO A 154 -4.27 0.96 -6.84
C PRO A 154 -5.64 0.51 -7.33
N ALA A 155 -6.03 1.03 -8.49
CA ALA A 155 -7.18 0.51 -9.19
C ALA A 155 -6.99 -0.99 -9.48
N PRO A 156 -8.06 -1.81 -9.38
CA PRO A 156 -7.95 -3.24 -9.66
C PRO A 156 -7.31 -3.50 -11.03
N TYR A 157 -6.29 -4.36 -11.07
CA TYR A 157 -5.55 -4.75 -12.28
C TYR A 157 -4.64 -3.66 -12.88
N HIS A 158 -4.49 -2.49 -12.25
CA HIS A 158 -3.66 -1.39 -12.73
C HIS A 158 -2.22 -1.40 -12.18
N GLY A 159 -1.69 -2.58 -11.85
CA GLY A 159 -0.35 -2.73 -11.29
C GLY A 159 -0.28 -2.49 -9.78
N GLY A 160 0.95 -2.30 -9.28
CA GLY A 160 1.27 -2.18 -7.86
C GLY A 160 1.91 -0.85 -7.46
N ILE A 161 2.72 -0.87 -6.40
CA ILE A 161 3.53 0.29 -6.00
C ILE A 161 4.85 0.27 -6.76
N VAL A 162 5.29 1.46 -7.17
CA VAL A 162 6.65 1.73 -7.62
C VAL A 162 7.32 2.64 -6.60
N LEU A 163 8.47 2.22 -6.10
CA LEU A 163 9.33 3.06 -5.29
C LEU A 163 10.34 3.81 -6.15
N PHE A 164 10.59 5.05 -5.79
CA PHE A 164 11.67 5.86 -6.32
C PHE A 164 12.47 6.46 -5.16
N LYS A 165 13.79 6.28 -5.19
CA LYS A 165 14.71 6.90 -4.23
C LYS A 165 15.29 8.16 -4.88
N GLU A 166 14.99 9.33 -4.29
CA GLU A 166 15.62 10.59 -4.69
C GLU A 166 17.13 10.56 -4.41
N ARG A 167 17.87 11.48 -5.04
CA ARG A 167 19.33 11.63 -4.82
C ARG A 167 19.70 11.90 -3.36
N ASP A 168 18.80 12.50 -2.58
CA ASP A 168 18.99 12.74 -1.14
C ASP A 168 18.61 11.53 -0.26
N GLY A 169 18.23 10.41 -0.88
CA GLY A 169 17.88 9.17 -0.21
C GLY A 169 16.41 9.04 0.20
N ARG A 170 15.60 10.10 0.07
CA ARG A 170 14.17 10.01 0.38
C ARG A 170 13.44 9.08 -0.58
N LEU A 171 12.46 8.36 -0.06
CA LEU A 171 11.62 7.48 -0.86
C LEU A 171 10.30 8.16 -1.26
N HIS A 172 9.87 7.85 -2.47
CA HIS A 172 8.56 8.15 -3.03
C HIS A 172 7.90 6.85 -3.44
N ALA A 173 6.65 6.67 -3.06
CA ALA A 173 5.85 5.52 -3.42
C ALA A 173 4.70 5.99 -4.31
N PHE A 174 4.61 5.43 -5.50
CA PHE A 174 3.59 5.75 -6.50
C PHE A 174 2.71 4.54 -6.76
N ALA A 175 1.41 4.77 -6.89
CA ALA A 175 0.47 3.76 -7.36
C ALA A 175 -0.59 4.42 -8.22
N SER A 176 -1.16 3.66 -9.18
CA SER A 176 -2.43 4.07 -9.79
C SER A 176 -3.47 4.37 -8.71
N SER A 177 -4.52 5.11 -9.05
CA SER A 177 -5.56 5.45 -8.09
C SER A 177 -6.85 4.70 -8.40
N GLY A 178 -7.45 4.09 -7.37
CA GLY A 178 -8.82 3.60 -7.41
C GLY A 178 -9.89 4.71 -7.30
N SER A 179 -9.51 5.94 -6.98
CA SER A 179 -10.41 7.09 -6.89
C SER A 179 -10.82 7.60 -8.27
N PRO A 180 -12.09 7.99 -8.49
CA PRO A 180 -12.51 8.58 -9.75
C PRO A 180 -11.86 9.96 -10.02
N TYR A 181 -11.37 10.64 -8.98
CA TYR A 181 -10.89 12.03 -9.05
C TYR A 181 -9.42 12.18 -9.41
N THR A 182 -8.64 11.11 -9.38
CA THR A 182 -7.21 11.14 -9.74
C THR A 182 -6.81 9.84 -10.43
N SER A 183 -5.82 9.91 -11.32
CA SER A 183 -5.32 8.75 -12.05
C SER A 183 -4.18 8.04 -11.30
N MET A 184 -3.50 8.73 -10.40
CA MET A 184 -2.34 8.22 -9.68
C MET A 184 -2.14 8.99 -8.37
N ASP A 185 -1.65 8.29 -7.36
CA ASP A 185 -1.35 8.83 -6.04
C ASP A 185 0.12 8.62 -5.70
N VAL A 186 0.67 9.53 -4.89
CA VAL A 186 2.03 9.45 -4.35
C VAL A 186 2.05 9.67 -2.84
N ARG A 187 2.86 8.90 -2.13
CA ARG A 187 3.35 9.25 -0.79
C ARG A 187 4.85 9.51 -0.87
N SER A 188 5.33 10.44 -0.07
CA SER A 188 6.75 10.82 -0.03
C SER A 188 7.22 10.83 1.42
N GLN A 189 8.44 10.38 1.67
CA GLN A 189 9.07 10.59 2.96
C GLN A 189 9.34 12.08 3.18
N TYR A 190 9.20 12.52 4.43
CA TYR A 190 9.62 13.85 4.83
C TYR A 190 11.13 14.01 4.64
N SER A 191 11.59 15.25 4.46
CA SER A 191 13.02 15.57 4.47
C SER A 191 13.64 15.54 5.86
N SER A 192 12.84 15.33 6.90
CA SER A 192 13.32 15.09 8.26
C SER A 192 14.05 13.75 8.35
N SER A 193 15.01 13.70 9.26
CA SER A 193 15.84 12.52 9.54
C SER A 193 15.10 11.43 10.36
N ASP A 194 13.79 11.32 10.22
CA ASP A 194 12.96 10.37 10.96
C ASP A 194 12.33 9.29 10.07
N GLY A 195 12.49 9.39 8.74
CA GLY A 195 12.01 8.38 7.80
C GLY A 195 10.48 8.31 7.69
N HIS A 196 9.75 9.25 8.29
CA HIS A 196 8.29 9.24 8.28
C HIS A 196 7.71 9.59 6.91
N TRP A 197 6.57 8.98 6.59
CA TRP A 197 5.84 9.20 5.36
C TRP A 197 4.78 10.29 5.51
N ALA A 198 4.78 11.26 4.60
CA ALA A 198 3.70 12.23 4.49
C ALA A 198 2.38 11.58 4.04
N ASP A 199 1.29 12.33 4.14
CA ASP A 199 -0.03 11.92 3.63
C ASP A 199 -0.01 11.64 2.12
N VAL A 200 -1.03 10.90 1.66
CA VAL A 200 -1.26 10.63 0.24
C VAL A 200 -1.55 11.93 -0.51
N ARG A 201 -0.84 12.15 -1.62
CA ARG A 201 -1.03 13.29 -2.52
C ARG A 201 -1.52 12.82 -3.89
N TRP A 202 -2.53 13.52 -4.41
CA TRP A 202 -3.10 13.24 -5.72
C TRP A 202 -2.25 13.85 -6.84
N MET A 203 -2.09 13.11 -7.93
CA MET A 203 -1.31 13.54 -9.09
C MET A 203 -2.21 14.06 -10.23
N GLY A 204 -3.43 14.49 -9.91
CA GLY A 204 -4.42 14.94 -10.88
C GLY A 204 -5.06 13.79 -11.67
N LYS A 205 -6.00 14.14 -12.55
CA LYS A 205 -6.72 13.20 -13.41
C LYS A 205 -6.23 13.34 -14.85
N VAL A 206 -6.16 12.22 -15.57
CA VAL A 206 -6.00 12.26 -17.03
C VAL A 206 -7.20 13.00 -17.64
N PRO A 207 -6.99 13.97 -18.54
CA PRO A 207 -8.08 14.76 -19.13
C PRO A 207 -9.08 13.94 -19.96
N GLU A 208 -8.62 12.84 -20.56
CA GLU A 208 -9.47 11.96 -21.35
C GLU A 208 -10.36 11.08 -20.46
N ALA A 209 -11.62 10.95 -20.85
CA ALA A 209 -12.57 10.05 -20.21
C ALA A 209 -12.15 8.58 -20.39
N ASP A 210 -12.52 7.74 -19.42
CA ASP A 210 -12.30 6.29 -19.44
C ASP A 210 -10.84 5.84 -19.57
N VAL A 211 -9.89 6.74 -19.26
CA VAL A 211 -8.47 6.40 -19.17
C VAL A 211 -8.10 6.04 -17.73
N GLY A 212 -7.56 4.83 -17.57
CA GLY A 212 -6.89 4.39 -16.36
C GLY A 212 -5.39 4.23 -16.62
N LEU A 213 -4.57 4.65 -15.67
CA LEU A 213 -3.13 4.44 -15.73
C LEU A 213 -2.76 3.19 -14.92
N SER A 214 -1.76 2.46 -15.41
CA SER A 214 -1.00 1.51 -14.60
C SER A 214 -0.09 2.26 -13.61
N SER A 215 0.57 1.52 -12.72
CA SER A 215 1.74 2.02 -12.00
C SER A 215 2.77 2.65 -12.96
N PRO A 216 3.59 3.62 -12.51
CA PRO A 216 4.59 4.24 -13.35
C PRO A 216 5.47 3.22 -14.09
N THR A 217 5.74 3.47 -15.36
CA THR A 217 6.74 2.75 -16.14
C THR A 217 8.12 3.39 -15.98
N SER A 218 8.19 4.69 -15.70
CA SER A 218 9.42 5.36 -15.30
C SER A 218 9.14 6.50 -14.32
N VAL A 219 10.11 6.72 -13.44
CA VAL A 219 10.19 7.89 -12.55
C VAL A 219 11.60 8.44 -12.68
N THR A 220 11.74 9.71 -13.06
CA THR A 220 13.03 10.36 -13.28
C THR A 220 13.09 11.64 -12.47
N GLN A 221 14.16 11.82 -11.70
CA GLN A 221 14.44 13.10 -11.05
C GLN A 221 15.16 14.04 -12.03
N LEU A 222 14.53 15.16 -12.34
CA LEU A 222 15.07 16.20 -13.22
C LEU A 222 16.27 16.92 -12.56
N ALA A 223 16.96 17.76 -13.34
CA ALA A 223 18.12 18.53 -12.85
C ALA A 223 17.73 19.52 -11.74
N ASP A 224 16.53 20.09 -11.81
CA ASP A 224 15.95 20.98 -10.79
C ASP A 224 15.35 20.22 -9.59
N GLY A 225 15.49 18.90 -9.57
CA GLY A 225 15.04 18.01 -8.51
C GLY A 225 13.56 17.61 -8.59
N ARG A 226 12.75 18.20 -9.49
CA ARG A 226 11.36 17.79 -9.71
C ARG A 226 11.29 16.39 -10.28
N LEU A 227 10.22 15.67 -9.99
CA LEU A 227 10.00 14.33 -10.52
C LEU A 227 9.19 14.37 -11.81
N HIS A 228 9.67 13.64 -12.82
CA HIS A 228 8.99 13.37 -14.07
C HIS A 228 8.53 11.91 -14.10
N ILE A 229 7.28 11.69 -14.48
CA ILE A 229 6.61 10.39 -14.38
C ILE A 229 6.06 10.03 -15.75
N VAL A 230 6.31 8.80 -16.16
CA VAL A 230 5.64 8.18 -17.31
C VAL A 230 4.87 6.97 -16.82
N ALA A 231 3.64 6.83 -17.30
CA ALA A 231 2.78 5.68 -17.02
C ALA A 231 2.07 5.23 -18.29
N ARG A 232 1.93 3.91 -18.45
CA ARG A 232 1.15 3.32 -19.52
C ARG A 232 -0.34 3.29 -19.13
N GLU A 233 -1.23 3.39 -20.10
CA GLU A 233 -2.63 3.01 -19.91
C GLU A 233 -2.72 1.51 -19.57
N TRP A 234 -3.61 1.16 -18.65
CA TRP A 234 -3.65 -0.22 -18.17
C TRP A 234 -4.07 -1.23 -19.25
N ASN A 235 -4.95 -0.82 -20.17
CA ASN A 235 -5.55 -1.67 -21.20
C ASN A 235 -5.13 -1.32 -22.64
N ARG A 236 -4.28 -0.32 -22.83
CA ARG A 236 -3.87 0.16 -24.15
C ARG A 236 -2.38 0.46 -24.18
N ASP A 237 -1.76 0.32 -25.34
CA ASP A 237 -0.36 0.71 -25.53
C ASP A 237 -0.24 2.20 -25.83
N ARG A 238 -0.70 3.00 -24.86
CA ARG A 238 -0.63 4.47 -24.84
C ARG A 238 0.06 4.88 -23.55
N TYR A 239 0.84 5.94 -23.61
CA TYR A 239 1.61 6.41 -22.48
C TYR A 239 1.24 7.85 -22.17
N TRP A 240 1.23 8.16 -20.89
CA TRP A 240 0.93 9.47 -20.33
C TRP A 240 2.08 9.92 -19.47
N GLN A 241 2.34 11.22 -19.47
CA GLN A 241 3.39 11.82 -18.67
C GLN A 241 2.86 12.99 -17.83
N THR A 242 3.51 13.21 -16.70
CA THR A 242 3.37 14.43 -15.89
C THR A 242 4.69 14.75 -15.22
N THR A 243 4.85 15.98 -14.77
CA THR A 243 6.01 16.44 -14.01
C THR A 243 5.49 17.17 -12.78
N GLU A 244 6.20 17.08 -11.66
CA GLU A 244 5.91 17.95 -10.52
C GLU A 244 5.96 19.41 -10.98
N ARG A 245 4.95 20.18 -10.59
CA ARG A 245 4.95 21.64 -10.80
C ARG A 245 5.61 22.31 -9.61
N ASP A 246 5.02 22.08 -8.44
CA ASP A 246 5.53 22.55 -7.15
C ASP A 246 6.01 21.33 -6.36
N ARG A 247 7.30 21.29 -6.03
CA ARG A 247 7.93 20.17 -5.31
C ARG A 247 7.09 19.77 -4.10
N PHE A 248 6.80 18.49 -3.98
CA PHE A 248 6.03 17.92 -2.87
C PHE A 248 4.60 18.45 -2.69
N LEU A 249 4.09 19.25 -3.62
CA LEU A 249 2.78 19.88 -3.49
C LEU A 249 1.85 19.57 -4.66
N SER A 250 2.29 19.81 -5.90
CA SER A 250 1.41 19.75 -7.05
C SER A 250 2.07 19.22 -8.32
N TRP A 251 1.25 18.82 -9.28
CA TRP A 251 1.65 18.19 -10.54
C TRP A 251 1.07 18.96 -11.72
N GLU A 252 1.81 18.95 -12.83
CA GLU A 252 1.26 19.40 -14.10
C GLU A 252 0.13 18.46 -14.58
N PRO A 253 -0.79 18.94 -15.42
CA PRO A 253 -1.78 18.07 -16.04
C PRO A 253 -1.12 16.90 -16.79
N TRP A 254 -1.73 15.72 -16.73
CA TRP A 254 -1.28 14.58 -17.52
C TRP A 254 -1.39 14.87 -19.01
N GLN A 255 -0.34 14.53 -19.75
CA GLN A 255 -0.25 14.71 -21.20
C GLN A 255 -0.04 13.37 -21.88
N LEU A 256 -0.76 13.15 -22.98
CA LEU A 256 -0.58 11.98 -23.82
C LEU A 256 0.78 12.08 -24.51
N CYS A 257 1.58 11.02 -24.44
CA CYS A 257 2.84 10.94 -25.15
C CYS A 257 2.61 10.68 -26.65
N ALA A 258 3.43 11.29 -27.50
CA ALA A 258 3.40 11.05 -28.94
C ALA A 258 3.87 9.64 -29.32
N ASN A 259 4.68 9.01 -28.46
CA ASN A 259 5.24 7.68 -28.66
C ASN A 259 5.41 6.97 -27.30
N ALA A 260 5.79 5.68 -27.32
CA ALA A 260 5.97 4.88 -26.11
C ALA A 260 7.17 5.29 -25.24
N ALA A 261 8.12 6.05 -25.79
CA ALA A 261 9.28 6.54 -25.05
C ALA A 261 9.00 7.84 -24.27
N CYS A 262 7.89 8.55 -24.58
CA CYS A 262 7.57 9.86 -24.03
C CYS A 262 8.74 10.87 -24.18
N THR A 263 9.47 10.75 -25.28
CA THR A 263 10.55 11.67 -25.70
C THR A 263 10.13 12.51 -26.88
#